data_AF-A0AAW0KMU6-F1
#
_entry.id   AF-A0AAW0KMU6-F1
#
_cell.length_a   1.000
_cell.length_b   1.000
_cell.length_c   1.000
_cell.angle_alpha   90.00
_cell.angle_beta   90.00
_cell.angle_gamma   90.00
#
_symmetry.space_group_name_H-M   'P 1'
#
loop_
_entity.id
_entity.type
_entity.pdbx_description
1 polymer ?
#
loop_
_entity_poly.entity_id
_entity_poly.type
_entity_poly.pdbx_seq_one_letter_code
_entity_poly.pdbx_strand_id
1 'polypeptide(L)'
;MADVAAKERKILVAVDEGEESMHALSWCLKNVISENSKDTLVLLYVKPPPCRYLFSADIMAAVDKYSNDLAECVVEKAKKMCKDIHDVKVETRIEHGDPRDVICQMTEKLGADMLVMGSHGYGLIKRALLGSVSNHCAQNVKCQS
;
A
#
# COMPACT_ATOMS: atom_id res chain seq x y z
N MET A 1 36.75 -11.43 6.77
CA MET A 1 35.82 -10.49 6.11
C MET A 1 34.47 -10.73 6.74
N ALA A 2 33.96 -9.77 7.51
CA ALA A 2 32.69 -9.95 8.21
C ALA A 2 31.58 -10.01 7.18
N ASP A 3 30.82 -11.10 7.20
CA ASP A 3 29.56 -11.24 6.50
C ASP A 3 28.63 -10.14 7.07
N VAL A 4 28.43 -9.06 6.32
CA VAL A 4 27.47 -8.02 6.72
C VAL A 4 26.11 -8.66 6.49
N ALA A 5 25.59 -9.32 7.52
CA ALA A 5 24.24 -9.88 7.50
C ALA A 5 23.29 -8.79 6.97
N ALA A 6 22.66 -9.05 5.83
CA ALA A 6 21.77 -8.08 5.20
C ALA A 6 20.71 -7.65 6.23
N LYS A 7 20.61 -6.33 6.46
CA LYS A 7 19.60 -5.73 7.35
C LYS A 7 18.22 -6.20 6.88
N GLU A 8 17.40 -6.66 7.83
CA GLU A 8 15.99 -6.96 7.57
C GLU A 8 15.28 -5.66 7.23
N ARG A 9 14.87 -5.47 5.96
CA ARG A 9 14.16 -4.27 5.52
C ARG A 9 12.66 -4.50 5.57
N LYS A 10 11.91 -3.46 5.87
CA LYS A 10 10.46 -3.44 5.78
C LYS A 10 10.04 -2.51 4.66
N ILE A 11 9.44 -3.10 3.63
CA ILE A 11 8.98 -2.40 2.43
C ILE A 11 7.46 -2.30 2.50
N LEU A 12 6.93 -1.10 2.64
CA LEU A 12 5.50 -0.84 2.63
C LEU A 12 5.05 -0.56 1.20
N VAL A 13 4.08 -1.30 0.71
CA VAL A 13 3.45 -1.06 -0.60
C VAL A 13 2.01 -0.63 -0.40
N ALA A 14 1.69 0.60 -0.77
CA ALA A 14 0.31 1.08 -0.76
C ALA A 14 -0.41 0.60 -2.02
N VAL A 15 -1.51 -0.13 -1.82
CA VAL A 15 -2.36 -0.67 -2.89
C VAL A 15 -3.76 -0.08 -2.81
N ASP A 16 -4.36 0.11 -3.97
CA ASP A 16 -5.75 0.57 -4.13
C ASP A 16 -6.44 -0.30 -5.20
N GLU A 17 -7.64 0.08 -5.62
CA GLU A 17 -8.37 -0.66 -6.65
C GLU A 17 -7.68 -0.56 -8.03
N GLY A 18 -6.78 0.41 -8.22
CA GLY A 18 -6.27 0.84 -9.51
C GLY A 18 -5.15 -0.03 -10.06
N GLU A 19 -5.06 -0.11 -11.38
CA GLU A 19 -3.99 -0.87 -12.05
C GLU A 19 -2.60 -0.25 -11.80
N GLU A 20 -2.52 1.07 -11.58
CA GLU A 20 -1.25 1.74 -11.27
C GLU A 20 -0.63 1.28 -9.96
N SER A 21 -1.43 0.99 -8.93
CA SER A 21 -0.90 0.46 -7.67
C SER A 21 -0.46 -1.00 -7.81
N MET A 22 -1.17 -1.79 -8.61
CA MET A 22 -0.77 -3.17 -8.95
C MET A 22 0.51 -3.19 -9.80
N HIS A 23 0.68 -2.25 -10.72
CA HIS A 23 1.93 -2.06 -11.46
C HIS A 23 3.08 -1.68 -10.52
N ALA A 24 2.86 -0.78 -9.56
CA ALA A 24 3.85 -0.42 -8.55
C ALA A 24 4.28 -1.63 -7.70
N LEU A 25 3.32 -2.49 -7.31
CA LEU A 25 3.61 -3.75 -6.63
C LEU A 25 4.45 -4.69 -7.52
N SER A 26 4.06 -4.89 -8.79
CA SER A 26 4.84 -5.73 -9.72
C SER A 26 6.26 -5.19 -9.91
N TRP A 27 6.40 -3.87 -10.02
CA TRP A 27 7.70 -3.21 -10.12
C TRP A 27 8.54 -3.43 -8.86
N CYS A 28 7.94 -3.30 -7.67
CA CYS A 28 8.60 -3.57 -6.39
C CYS A 28 9.15 -4.99 -6.32
N LEU A 29 8.30 -5.99 -6.65
CA LEU A 29 8.67 -7.40 -6.62
C LEU A 29 9.82 -7.72 -7.59
N LYS A 30 9.90 -7.02 -8.73
CA LYS A 30 10.94 -7.24 -9.75
C LYS A 30 12.25 -6.49 -9.50
N ASN A 31 12.22 -5.33 -8.85
CA ASN A 31 13.35 -4.40 -8.81
C ASN A 31 13.87 -4.09 -7.41
N VAL A 32 13.05 -4.26 -6.37
CA VAL A 32 13.40 -3.91 -4.98
C VAL A 32 13.68 -5.17 -4.16
N ILE A 33 12.82 -6.17 -4.33
CA ILE A 33 12.95 -7.47 -3.69
C ILE A 33 14.08 -8.24 -4.39
N SER A 34 15.08 -8.67 -3.61
CA SER A 34 16.14 -9.54 -4.10
C SER A 34 15.94 -10.97 -3.61
N GLU A 35 16.38 -11.94 -4.42
CA GLU A 35 16.48 -13.34 -4.01
C GLU A 35 17.34 -13.45 -2.74
N ASN A 36 16.92 -14.32 -1.80
CA ASN A 36 17.56 -14.51 -0.48
C ASN A 36 17.57 -13.27 0.44
N SER A 37 16.74 -12.26 0.19
CA SER A 37 16.53 -11.17 1.16
C SER A 37 15.73 -11.66 2.36
N LYS A 38 15.95 -11.06 3.53
CA LYS A 38 15.08 -11.24 4.70
C LYS A 38 13.94 -10.22 4.71
N ASP A 39 13.61 -9.63 3.57
CA ASP A 39 12.69 -8.50 3.52
C ASP A 39 11.30 -8.89 4.02
N THR A 40 10.64 -7.94 4.68
CA THR A 40 9.20 -8.00 4.96
C THR A 40 8.48 -7.04 4.03
N LEU A 41 7.63 -7.57 3.17
CA LEU A 41 6.74 -6.81 2.31
C LEU A 41 5.40 -6.61 3.02
N VAL A 42 5.02 -5.36 3.29
CA VAL A 42 3.73 -5.02 3.89
C VAL A 42 2.82 -4.41 2.84
N LEU A 43 1.74 -5.11 2.49
CA LEU A 43 0.70 -4.62 1.60
C LEU A 43 -0.32 -3.81 2.42
N LEU A 44 -0.44 -2.52 2.15
CA LEU A 44 -1.35 -1.62 2.86
C LEU A 44 -2.48 -1.14 1.93
N TYR A 45 -3.72 -1.44 2.31
CA TYR A 45 -4.90 -0.80 1.75
C TYR A 45 -5.50 0.15 2.79
N VAL A 46 -5.91 1.34 2.37
CA VAL A 46 -6.58 2.31 3.24
C VAL A 46 -8.02 2.50 2.78
N LYS A 47 -8.97 2.12 3.63
CA LYS A 47 -10.40 2.37 3.44
C LYS A 47 -10.68 3.86 3.73
N PRO A 48 -11.00 4.68 2.71
CA PRO A 48 -11.33 6.08 2.92
C PRO A 48 -12.60 6.22 3.77
N PRO A 49 -12.74 7.31 4.54
CA PRO A 49 -13.96 7.54 5.29
C PRO A 49 -15.15 7.66 4.32
N PRO A 50 -16.32 7.09 4.66
CA PRO A 50 -17.51 7.28 3.84
C PRO A 50 -17.82 8.78 3.75
N CYS A 51 -18.24 9.24 2.56
CA CYS A 51 -18.76 10.60 2.43
C CYS A 51 -19.91 10.79 3.42
N ARG A 52 -19.77 11.73 4.36
CA ARG A 52 -20.71 12.00 5.48
C ARG A 52 -22.00 12.70 5.02
N TYR A 53 -22.67 12.19 3.98
CA TYR A 53 -24.04 12.58 3.70
C TYR A 53 -24.99 11.88 4.69
N LEU A 54 -26.17 12.47 4.93
CA LEU A 54 -27.22 11.95 5.81
C LEU A 54 -27.83 10.66 5.22
N PHE A 55 -27.08 9.56 5.28
CA PHE A 55 -27.57 8.24 4.89
C PHE A 55 -28.35 7.61 6.05
N SER A 56 -29.38 6.83 5.73
CA SER A 56 -30.06 5.99 6.74
C SER A 56 -29.10 4.91 7.25
N ALA A 57 -29.39 4.34 8.43
CA ALA A 57 -28.56 3.29 9.03
C ALA A 57 -28.37 2.08 8.10
N ASP A 58 -29.40 1.69 7.35
CA ASP A 58 -29.33 0.57 6.39
C ASP A 58 -28.39 0.87 5.22
N ILE A 59 -28.41 2.11 4.71
CA ILE A 59 -27.49 2.54 3.66
C ILE A 59 -26.05 2.55 4.19
N MET A 60 -25.83 3.01 5.42
CA MET A 60 -24.50 2.97 6.04
C MET A 60 -23.98 1.53 6.16
N ALA A 61 -24.80 0.59 6.63
CA ALA A 61 -24.43 -0.81 6.75
C ALA A 61 -24.08 -1.44 5.39
N ALA A 62 -24.85 -1.11 4.34
CA ALA A 62 -24.57 -1.59 2.98
C ALA A 62 -23.26 -1.02 2.42
N VAL A 63 -23.00 0.27 2.62
CA VAL A 63 -21.75 0.93 2.22
C VAL A 63 -20.56 0.33 2.96
N ASP A 64 -20.68 0.09 4.26
CA ASP A 64 -19.61 -0.51 5.05
C ASP A 64 -19.29 -1.92 4.60
N LYS A 65 -20.32 -2.74 4.36
CA LYS A 65 -20.14 -4.10 3.82
C LYS A 65 -19.42 -4.05 2.48
N TYR A 66 -19.92 -3.26 1.53
CA TYR A 66 -19.31 -3.13 0.21
C TYR A 66 -17.85 -2.70 0.28
N SER A 67 -17.55 -1.73 1.16
CA SER A 67 -16.19 -1.23 1.32
C SER A 67 -15.25 -2.25 1.97
N ASN A 68 -15.75 -3.12 2.87
CA ASN A 68 -14.97 -4.22 3.43
C ASN A 68 -14.71 -5.30 2.38
N ASP A 69 -15.74 -5.71 1.63
CA ASP A 69 -15.62 -6.69 0.54
C ASP A 69 -14.60 -6.19 -0.51
N LEU A 70 -14.62 -4.89 -0.83
CA LEU A 70 -13.65 -4.27 -1.74
C LEU A 70 -12.22 -4.31 -1.19
N ALA A 71 -12.03 -3.95 0.09
CA ALA A 71 -10.73 -3.99 0.74
C ALA A 71 -10.12 -5.40 0.71
N GLU A 72 -10.92 -6.41 1.04
CA GLU A 72 -10.53 -7.83 0.95
C GLU A 72 -10.16 -8.21 -0.49
N CYS A 73 -10.97 -7.83 -1.49
CA CYS A 73 -10.69 -8.12 -2.90
C CYS A 73 -9.35 -7.53 -3.36
N VAL A 74 -9.06 -6.27 -3.01
CA VAL A 74 -7.82 -5.58 -3.39
C VAL A 74 -6.61 -6.26 -2.75
N VAL A 75 -6.67 -6.51 -1.45
CA VAL A 75 -5.58 -7.15 -0.70
C VAL A 75 -5.33 -8.56 -1.21
N GLU A 76 -6.39 -9.34 -1.48
CA GLU A 76 -6.25 -10.68 -2.04
C GLU A 76 -5.68 -10.67 -3.46
N LYS A 77 -6.04 -9.69 -4.31
CA LYS A 77 -5.42 -9.49 -5.64
C LYS A 77 -3.91 -9.22 -5.49
N ALA A 78 -3.53 -8.30 -4.61
CA ALA A 78 -2.13 -7.96 -4.36
C ALA A 78 -1.34 -9.14 -3.79
N LYS A 79 -1.90 -9.87 -2.82
CA LYS A 79 -1.30 -11.06 -2.22
C LYS A 79 -1.09 -12.17 -3.23
N LYS A 80 -2.01 -12.36 -4.18
CA LYS A 80 -1.85 -13.32 -5.28
C LYS A 80 -0.65 -13.02 -6.18
N MET A 81 -0.33 -11.75 -6.40
CA MET A 81 0.87 -11.36 -7.18
C MET A 81 2.17 -11.69 -6.46
N CYS A 82 2.12 -11.89 -5.13
CA CYS A 82 3.26 -12.21 -4.29
C CYS A 82 3.45 -13.72 -4.08
N LYS A 83 2.73 -14.60 -4.79
CA LYS A 83 2.81 -16.06 -4.56
C LYS A 83 4.12 -16.69 -4.99
N ASP A 84 4.74 -16.13 -6.02
CA ASP A 84 5.93 -16.71 -6.66
C ASP A 84 7.25 -16.14 -6.10
N ILE A 85 7.17 -15.23 -5.11
CA ILE A 85 8.36 -14.75 -4.40
C ILE A 85 8.69 -15.68 -3.24
N HIS A 86 9.89 -16.22 -3.28
CA HIS A 86 10.45 -17.05 -2.21
C HIS A 86 11.26 -16.19 -1.25
N ASP A 87 11.33 -16.61 0.02
CA ASP A 87 12.16 -16.00 1.08
C ASP A 87 11.75 -14.60 1.59
N VAL A 88 10.63 -14.04 1.12
CA VAL A 88 10.09 -12.76 1.60
C VAL A 88 8.86 -12.98 2.47
N LYS A 89 8.80 -12.33 3.63
CA LYS A 89 7.61 -12.35 4.48
C LYS A 89 6.59 -11.35 3.92
N VAL A 90 5.41 -11.82 3.55
CA VAL A 90 4.31 -10.95 3.08
C VAL A 90 3.28 -10.75 4.19
N GLU A 91 3.10 -9.50 4.62
CA GLU A 91 2.05 -9.08 5.54
C GLU A 91 1.00 -8.23 4.81
N THR A 92 -0.23 -8.26 5.30
CA THR A 92 -1.33 -7.44 4.77
C THR A 92 -1.93 -6.60 5.88
N ARG A 93 -2.25 -5.33 5.58
CA ARG A 93 -2.90 -4.39 6.51
C ARG A 93 -4.04 -3.67 5.79
N ILE A 94 -5.18 -3.59 6.46
CA ILE A 94 -6.32 -2.76 6.07
C ILE A 94 -6.49 -1.74 7.18
N GLU A 95 -6.39 -0.46 6.83
CA GLU A 95 -6.52 0.65 7.77
C GLU A 95 -7.65 1.58 7.33
N HIS A 96 -8.14 2.44 8.23
CA HIS A 96 -9.26 3.34 7.96
C HIS A 96 -8.84 4.80 8.14
N GLY A 97 -9.20 5.67 7.20
CA GLY A 97 -8.92 7.10 7.29
C GLY A 97 -8.57 7.74 5.95
N ASP A 98 -8.08 8.98 5.97
CA ASP A 98 -7.56 9.61 4.75
C ASP A 98 -6.27 8.88 4.33
N PRO A 99 -6.19 8.34 3.08
CA PRO A 99 -5.00 7.65 2.60
C PRO A 99 -3.71 8.46 2.74
N ARG A 100 -3.76 9.80 2.62
CA ARG A 100 -2.59 10.68 2.76
C ARG A 100 -1.96 10.56 4.14
N ASP A 101 -2.81 10.66 5.16
CA ASP A 101 -2.38 10.66 6.55
C ASP A 101 -2.03 9.24 7.01
N VAL A 102 -2.89 8.27 6.70
CA VAL A 102 -2.74 6.88 7.13
C VAL A 102 -1.47 6.25 6.55
N ILE A 103 -1.14 6.49 5.27
CA ILE A 103 0.09 5.94 4.68
C ILE A 103 1.33 6.51 5.36
N CYS A 104 1.38 7.82 5.63
CA CYS A 104 2.49 8.45 6.36
C CYS A 104 2.63 7.87 7.77
N GLN A 105 1.51 7.80 8.51
CA GLN A 105 1.47 7.25 9.87
C GLN A 105 1.91 5.79 9.91
N MET A 106 1.44 4.97 8.97
CA MET A 106 1.80 3.55 8.93
C MET A 106 3.25 3.33 8.52
N THR A 107 3.80 4.17 7.64
CA THR A 107 5.22 4.13 7.29
C THR A 107 6.08 4.36 8.54
N GLU A 108 5.78 5.42 9.31
CA GLU A 108 6.49 5.73 10.56
C GLU A 108 6.26 4.65 11.63
N LYS A 109 5.01 4.24 11.87
CA LYS A 109 4.62 3.26 12.90
C LYS A 109 5.24 1.89 12.67
N LEU A 110 5.31 1.46 11.41
CA LEU A 110 5.93 0.20 11.05
C LEU A 110 7.46 0.30 11.00
N GLY A 111 8.02 1.50 10.98
CA GLY A 111 9.44 1.72 10.72
C GLY A 111 9.83 1.18 9.35
N ALA A 112 9.07 1.50 8.31
CA ALA A 112 9.37 1.03 6.97
C ALA A 112 10.62 1.75 6.42
N ASP A 113 11.51 0.99 5.79
CA ASP A 113 12.72 1.51 5.13
C ASP A 113 12.38 2.09 3.75
N MET A 114 11.26 1.65 3.16
CA MET A 114 10.80 2.11 1.85
C MET A 114 9.28 2.10 1.75
N LEU A 115 8.72 3.15 1.15
CA LEU A 115 7.34 3.19 0.67
C LEU A 115 7.33 3.06 -0.86
N VAL A 116 6.54 2.13 -1.37
CA VAL A 116 6.23 1.99 -2.79
C VAL A 116 4.74 2.23 -3.00
N MET A 117 4.40 3.01 -4.02
CA MET A 117 3.01 3.28 -4.38
C MET A 117 2.88 3.68 -5.85
N GLY A 118 1.66 3.59 -6.38
CA GLY A 118 1.34 4.12 -7.71
C GLY A 118 1.58 5.63 -7.79
N SER A 119 1.97 6.12 -8.96
CA SER A 119 2.17 7.56 -9.18
C SER A 119 0.86 8.33 -9.31
N HIS A 120 -0.23 7.65 -9.69
CA HIS A 120 -1.58 8.19 -9.85
C HIS A 120 -2.60 7.15 -9.36
N GLY A 121 -3.83 7.58 -9.06
CA GLY A 121 -4.94 6.69 -8.71
C GLY A 121 -5.99 6.57 -9.83
N TYR A 122 -7.23 6.20 -9.49
CA TYR A 122 -8.36 6.18 -10.43
C TYR A 122 -8.70 7.59 -10.96
N GLY A 123 -8.16 7.97 -12.12
CA GLY A 123 -8.48 9.25 -12.75
C GLY A 123 -7.80 9.49 -14.10
N LEU A 124 -8.42 10.33 -14.94
CA LEU A 124 -7.99 10.69 -16.31
C LEU A 124 -6.86 11.74 -16.34
N ILE A 125 -5.90 11.71 -15.42
CA ILE A 125 -4.83 12.71 -15.41
C ILE A 125 -3.81 12.36 -16.51
N LYS A 126 -4.00 12.95 -17.69
CA LYS A 126 -3.04 12.90 -18.80
C LYS A 126 -1.90 13.89 -18.54
N ARG A 127 -0.79 13.41 -17.94
CA ARG A 127 0.61 13.92 -17.96
C ARG A 127 1.22 14.03 -16.55
N ALA A 128 2.50 13.64 -16.44
CA ALA A 128 3.60 13.99 -15.52
C ALA A 128 3.34 14.59 -14.10
N LEU A 129 2.13 14.51 -13.56
CA LEU A 129 1.75 15.13 -12.28
C LEU A 129 1.35 14.02 -11.30
N LEU A 130 2.12 13.84 -10.24
CA LEU A 130 1.77 12.90 -9.18
C LEU A 130 0.32 13.10 -8.71
N GLY A 131 -0.39 11.99 -8.53
CA GLY A 131 -1.70 11.96 -7.90
C GLY A 131 -1.65 12.54 -6.49
N SER A 132 -2.80 13.01 -6.00
CA SER A 132 -2.81 13.79 -4.75
C SER A 132 -2.27 13.04 -3.52
N VAL A 133 -2.48 11.72 -3.44
CA VAL A 133 -1.95 10.88 -2.36
C VAL A 133 -0.45 10.68 -2.53
N SER A 134 0.01 10.32 -3.73
CA SER A 134 1.43 10.08 -4.02
C SER A 134 2.27 11.34 -3.86
N ASN A 135 1.76 12.49 -4.29
CA ASN A 135 2.41 13.79 -4.07
C ASN A 135 2.53 14.12 -2.58
N HIS A 136 1.46 13.89 -1.80
CA HIS A 136 1.48 14.11 -0.36
C HIS A 136 2.51 13.19 0.31
N CYS A 137 2.52 11.89 -0.02
CA CYS A 137 3.44 10.93 0.57
C CYS A 137 4.90 11.25 0.23
N ALA A 138 5.18 11.60 -1.03
CA ALA A 138 6.53 11.98 -1.47
C ALA A 138 7.10 13.18 -0.69
N GLN A 139 6.24 14.06 -0.17
CA GLN A 139 6.65 15.25 0.60
C GLN A 139 6.72 15.01 2.11
N ASN A 140 5.98 14.05 2.65
CA ASN A 140 5.73 13.95 4.10
C ASN A 140 6.15 12.63 4.74
N VAL A 141 6.37 11.57 3.97
CA VAL A 141 6.74 10.26 4.50
C VAL A 141 8.17 10.30 5.06
N LYS A 142 8.36 9.68 6.23
CA LYS A 142 9.68 9.43 6.81
C LYS A 142 9.96 7.93 6.86
N CYS A 143 10.88 7.49 6.02
CA CYS A 143 11.39 6.13 6.06
C CYS A 143 12.59 6.02 7.01
N GLN A 144 12.81 4.84 7.59
CA GLN A 144 14.00 4.55 8.39
C GLN A 144 15.11 4.03 7.47
N SER A 145 16.14 4.82 7.19
CA SER A 145 17.32 4.37 6.43
C SER A 145 18.22 3.46 7.27
#